data_AF-A0A183HU77-F1
#
_entry.id   AF-A0A183HU77-F1
#
_cell.length_a   1.000
_cell.length_b   1.000
_cell.length_c   1.000
_cell.angle_alpha   90.00
_cell.angle_beta   90.00
_cell.angle_gamma   90.00
#
_symmetry.space_group_name_H-M   'P 1'
#
loop_
_entity.id
_entity.type
_entity.pdbx_description
1 polymer ?
#
loop_
_entity_poly.entity_id
_entity_poly.type
_entity_poly.pdbx_seq_one_letter_code
_entity_poly.pdbx_strand_id
1 'polypeptide(L)'
;MGRERVAIPVENGTDDGATLDSNFEYINAVDDHDSFQTHIDFSLACRCSDDCENDCPCLARCTYDADGYLTSRAIELAIRAELGVLLECSSCCFCSNKCKSRVAQKGVHCELEVYRTRKYGWAVRTNSLIRKGKLQ
;
A
#
# COMPACT_ATOMS: atom_id res chain seq x y z
N MET A 1 -4.50 5.37 18.41
CA MET A 1 -3.59 4.20 18.22
C MET A 1 -4.43 3.02 17.72
N GLY A 2 -3.90 2.19 16.82
CA GLY A 2 -4.64 1.08 16.21
C GLY A 2 -5.32 1.40 14.86
N ARG A 3 -4.78 2.37 14.10
CA ARG A 3 -5.30 2.73 12.77
C ARG A 3 -4.89 1.74 11.67
N GLU A 4 -3.81 1.01 11.88
CA GLU A 4 -3.33 -0.05 10.98
C GLU A 4 -3.82 -1.43 11.42
N ARG A 5 -3.84 -2.37 10.47
CA ARG A 5 -4.20 -3.78 10.74
C ARG A 5 -3.13 -4.51 11.55
N VAL A 6 -1.88 -4.09 11.38
CA VAL A 6 -0.72 -4.63 12.08
C VAL A 6 -0.20 -3.54 13.02
N ALA A 7 0.15 -3.91 14.25
CA ALA A 7 0.75 -2.96 15.17
C ALA A 7 2.12 -2.51 14.66
N ILE A 8 2.38 -1.21 14.72
CA ILE A 8 3.68 -0.62 14.42
C ILE A 8 4.27 -0.12 15.74
N PRO A 9 5.07 -0.95 16.45
CA PRO A 9 5.69 -0.54 17.71
C PRO A 9 6.72 0.58 17.50
N VAL A 10 6.97 1.31 18.58
CA VAL A 10 7.98 2.38 18.66
C VAL A 10 8.97 2.00 19.74
N GLU A 11 10.23 1.81 19.36
CA GLU A 11 11.29 1.32 20.25
C GLU A 11 12.47 2.29 20.34
N ASN A 12 12.87 2.66 21.55
CA ASN A 12 14.10 3.41 21.79
C ASN A 12 15.11 2.55 22.55
N GLY A 13 16.03 1.93 21.81
CA GLY A 13 17.18 1.19 22.35
C GLY A 13 18.46 2.02 22.45
N THR A 14 18.37 3.35 22.28
CA THR A 14 19.49 4.26 22.52
C THR A 14 19.20 5.01 23.81
N ASP A 15 20.12 5.00 24.77
CA ASP A 15 19.95 5.65 26.08
C ASP A 15 19.95 7.20 26.00
N ASP A 16 19.48 7.77 24.88
CA ASP A 16 19.41 9.20 24.59
C ASP A 16 18.14 9.87 25.15
N GLY A 17 17.21 9.08 25.70
CA GLY A 17 15.96 9.58 26.28
C GLY A 17 14.97 10.16 25.26
N ALA A 18 15.20 9.98 23.95
CA ALA A 18 14.33 10.51 22.93
C ALA A 18 12.94 9.84 22.97
N THR A 19 11.90 10.66 22.87
CA THR A 19 10.52 10.22 22.66
C THR A 19 10.01 10.76 21.32
N LEU A 20 8.89 10.23 20.85
CA LEU A 20 8.14 10.90 19.79
C LEU A 20 7.57 12.22 20.33
N ASP A 21 7.35 13.17 19.43
CA ASP A 21 6.65 14.41 19.76
C ASP A 21 5.24 14.08 20.27
N SER A 22 4.85 14.66 21.41
CA SER A 22 3.52 14.47 22.00
C SER A 22 2.39 14.99 21.10
N ASN A 23 2.70 15.91 20.18
CA ASN A 23 1.75 16.48 19.22
C ASN A 23 1.72 15.71 17.89
N PHE A 24 2.52 14.65 17.73
CA PHE A 24 2.50 13.86 16.51
C PHE A 24 1.18 13.06 16.41
N GLU A 25 0.41 13.32 15.35
CA GLU A 25 -0.76 12.53 15.00
C GLU A 25 -0.44 11.58 13.83
N TYR A 26 -0.63 10.29 14.07
CA TYR A 26 -0.55 9.29 13.01
C TYR A 26 -1.87 9.21 12.23
N ILE A 27 -1.79 9.36 10.91
CA ILE A 27 -2.88 9.12 9.95
C ILE A 27 -2.50 7.95 9.02
N ASN A 28 -3.47 7.11 8.69
CA ASN A 28 -3.32 5.91 7.85
C ASN A 28 -3.89 6.09 6.42
N ALA A 29 -4.31 7.30 6.10
CA ALA A 29 -4.77 7.71 4.79
C ALA A 29 -4.15 9.08 4.49
N VAL A 30 -3.93 9.36 3.21
CA VAL A 30 -3.54 10.70 2.78
C VAL A 30 -4.68 11.66 3.13
N ASP A 31 -4.41 12.59 4.04
CA ASP A 31 -5.32 13.68 4.37
C ASP A 31 -5.04 14.83 3.40
N ASP A 32 -5.79 14.84 2.30
CA ASP A 32 -5.68 15.89 1.29
C ASP A 32 -6.72 16.96 1.57
N HIS A 33 -6.26 18.09 2.11
CA HIS A 33 -7.09 19.25 2.42
C HIS A 33 -7.48 20.05 1.18
N ASP A 34 -6.80 19.87 0.06
CA ASP A 34 -7.21 20.49 -1.19
C ASP A 34 -8.27 19.61 -1.85
N SER A 35 -9.41 20.23 -2.12
CA SER A 35 -10.62 19.57 -2.61
C SER A 35 -10.39 19.02 -4.02
N PHE A 36 -9.74 17.87 -4.15
CA PHE A 36 -9.87 17.06 -5.34
C PHE A 36 -11.34 16.68 -5.45
N GLN A 37 -12.06 17.37 -6.33
CA GLN A 37 -13.26 16.82 -6.92
C GLN A 37 -12.83 15.48 -7.50
N THR A 38 -13.15 14.39 -6.79
CA THR A 38 -12.96 13.04 -7.31
C THR A 38 -13.87 12.94 -8.52
N HIS A 39 -13.36 13.31 -9.69
CA HIS A 39 -13.99 12.97 -10.95
C HIS A 39 -13.91 11.46 -11.04
N ILE A 40 -15.00 10.82 -10.61
CA ILE A 40 -15.14 9.39 -10.67
C ILE A 40 -15.30 9.03 -12.14
N ASP A 41 -14.21 8.56 -12.75
CA ASP A 41 -14.24 8.03 -14.10
C ASP A 41 -14.74 6.58 -14.09
N PHE A 42 -16.06 6.43 -14.26
CA PHE A 42 -16.70 5.13 -14.38
C PHE A 42 -16.25 4.35 -15.63
N SER A 43 -15.60 4.98 -16.62
CA SER A 43 -15.12 4.27 -17.82
C SER A 43 -14.03 3.25 -17.51
N LEU A 44 -13.32 3.43 -16.39
CA LEU A 44 -12.25 2.54 -15.94
C LEU A 44 -12.71 1.45 -14.98
N ALA A 45 -13.99 1.45 -14.60
CA ALA A 45 -14.58 0.50 -13.67
C ALA A 45 -15.06 -0.78 -14.38
N CYS A 46 -14.80 -1.95 -13.78
CA CYS A 46 -15.37 -3.20 -14.27
C CYS A 46 -16.79 -3.44 -13.72
N ARG A 47 -17.56 -4.25 -14.44
CA ARG A 47 -18.88 -4.74 -14.03
C ARG A 47 -18.88 -6.23 -13.67
N CYS A 48 -17.73 -6.78 -13.31
CA CYS A 48 -17.55 -8.20 -13.02
C CYS A 48 -18.29 -8.59 -11.74
N SER A 49 -19.04 -9.70 -11.78
CA SER A 49 -19.72 -10.31 -10.63
C SER A 49 -18.96 -11.51 -10.04
N ASP A 50 -17.87 -11.93 -10.70
CA ASP A 50 -17.04 -13.09 -10.37
C ASP A 50 -15.66 -12.67 -9.81
N ASP A 51 -15.61 -11.54 -9.12
CA ASP A 51 -14.36 -10.98 -8.55
C ASP A 51 -13.20 -10.79 -9.54
N CYS A 52 -13.52 -10.57 -10.81
CA CYS A 52 -12.57 -10.47 -11.92
C CYS A 52 -11.78 -11.75 -12.16
N GLU A 53 -12.37 -12.92 -11.92
CA GLU A 53 -11.75 -14.20 -12.25
C GLU A 53 -11.65 -14.41 -13.77
N ASN A 54 -12.62 -13.93 -14.54
CA ASN A 54 -12.67 -14.09 -15.99
C ASN A 54 -12.88 -12.75 -16.71
N ASP A 55 -12.15 -12.58 -17.83
CA ASP A 55 -12.33 -11.49 -18.81
C ASP A 55 -12.62 -10.09 -18.21
N CYS A 56 -11.82 -9.68 -17.23
CA CYS A 56 -11.97 -8.41 -16.55
C CYS A 56 -10.96 -7.37 -17.09
N PRO A 57 -11.41 -6.19 -17.57
CA PRO A 57 -10.50 -5.16 -18.09
C PRO A 57 -9.52 -4.63 -17.03
N CYS A 58 -9.93 -4.60 -15.75
CA CYS A 58 -9.03 -4.23 -14.66
C CYS A 58 -7.94 -5.28 -14.43
N LEU A 59 -8.27 -6.57 -14.59
CA LEU A 59 -7.27 -7.65 -14.47
C LEU A 59 -6.32 -7.66 -15.68
N ALA A 60 -6.82 -7.35 -16.89
CA ALA A 60 -5.99 -7.28 -18.10
C ALA A 60 -4.85 -6.24 -18.01
N ARG A 61 -5.05 -5.18 -17.22
CA ARG A 61 -4.02 -4.15 -16.91
C ARG A 61 -3.36 -4.34 -15.53
N CYS A 62 -3.69 -5.40 -14.81
CA CYS A 62 -3.20 -5.63 -13.45
C CYS A 62 -1.73 -6.01 -13.47
N THR A 63 -0.93 -5.37 -12.61
CA THR A 63 0.50 -5.62 -12.50
C THR A 63 0.88 -6.54 -11.35
N TYR A 64 -0.12 -7.01 -10.61
CA TYR A 64 0.03 -7.96 -9.52
C TYR A 64 -0.17 -9.40 -9.97
N ASP A 65 0.57 -10.32 -9.37
CA ASP A 65 0.38 -11.76 -9.51
C ASP A 65 -0.74 -12.28 -8.58
N ALA A 66 -0.93 -13.60 -8.55
CA ALA A 66 -1.99 -14.24 -7.77
C ALA A 66 -1.84 -14.04 -6.25
N ASP A 67 -0.62 -13.80 -5.77
CA ASP A 67 -0.30 -13.60 -4.36
C ASP A 67 -0.22 -12.11 -3.99
N GLY A 68 -0.49 -11.21 -4.94
CA GLY A 68 -0.49 -9.76 -4.75
C GLY A 68 0.89 -9.10 -4.83
N TYR A 69 1.89 -9.79 -5.39
CA TYR A 69 3.21 -9.20 -5.63
C TYR A 69 3.25 -8.58 -7.02
N LEU A 70 4.05 -7.53 -7.21
CA LEU A 70 4.35 -7.04 -8.54
C LEU A 70 4.96 -8.16 -9.40
N THR A 71 4.42 -8.35 -10.60
CA THR A 71 4.98 -9.28 -11.59
C THR A 71 6.41 -8.89 -11.95
N SER A 72 7.23 -9.85 -12.42
CA SER A 72 8.59 -9.58 -12.87
C SER A 72 8.67 -8.48 -13.92
N ARG A 73 7.70 -8.44 -14.86
CA ARG A 73 7.57 -7.37 -15.86
C ARG A 73 7.36 -6.01 -15.20
N ALA A 74 6.43 -5.92 -14.25
CA ALA A 74 6.15 -4.66 -13.55
C ALA A 74 7.37 -4.18 -12.75
N ILE A 75 8.08 -5.10 -12.11
CA ILE A 75 9.32 -4.81 -11.38
C ILE A 75 10.39 -4.27 -12.33
N GLU A 76 10.59 -4.88 -13.50
CA GLU A 76 11.57 -4.41 -14.48
C GLU A 76 11.26 -3.00 -14.99
N LEU A 77 9.98 -2.74 -15.31
CA LEU A 77 9.51 -1.42 -15.70
C LEU A 77 9.69 -0.40 -14.56
N ALA A 78 9.42 -0.78 -13.31
CA ALA A 78 9.62 0.10 -12.15
C ALA A 78 11.09 0.49 -11.96
N ILE A 79 12.01 -0.46 -12.10
CA ILE A 79 13.47 -0.22 -12.00
C ILE A 79 13.94 0.77 -13.08
N ARG A 80 13.31 0.76 -14.25
CA ARG A 80 13.61 1.68 -15.36
C ARG A 80 12.83 3.00 -15.29
N ALA A 81 12.00 3.19 -14.26
CA ALA A 81 11.06 4.30 -14.16
C ALA A 81 10.06 4.40 -15.32
N GLU A 82 9.67 3.26 -15.89
CA GLU A 82 8.78 3.13 -17.07
C GLU A 82 7.40 2.52 -16.72
N LEU A 83 7.15 2.13 -15.47
CA LEU A 83 5.90 1.45 -15.07
C LEU A 83 4.65 2.34 -15.22
N GLY A 84 4.80 3.65 -15.04
CA GLY A 84 3.69 4.59 -15.05
C GLY A 84 2.74 4.42 -13.86
N VAL A 85 1.43 4.61 -14.11
CA VAL A 85 0.38 4.58 -13.09
C VAL A 85 -0.23 3.18 -12.98
N LEU A 86 -0.37 2.70 -11.75
CA LEU A 86 -1.10 1.46 -11.46
C LEU A 86 -2.56 1.76 -11.13
N LEU A 87 -3.46 1.08 -11.83
CA LEU A 87 -4.91 1.28 -11.68
C LEU A 87 -5.56 0.03 -11.08
N GLU A 88 -5.83 0.09 -9.78
CA GLU A 88 -6.58 -0.93 -9.07
C GLU A 88 -8.09 -0.85 -9.34
N CYS A 89 -8.81 -1.94 -9.05
CA CYS A 89 -10.26 -1.87 -8.92
C CYS A 89 -10.63 -0.90 -7.78
N SER A 90 -11.54 0.05 -8.05
CA SER A 90 -11.98 1.05 -7.08
C SER A 90 -13.35 0.70 -6.48
N SER A 91 -13.91 1.58 -5.65
CA SER A 91 -15.29 1.47 -5.16
C SER A 91 -16.34 1.54 -6.29
N CYS A 92 -15.96 1.95 -7.49
CA CYS A 92 -16.84 2.02 -8.66
C CYS A 92 -16.95 0.69 -9.41
N CYS A 93 -16.01 -0.23 -9.17
CA CYS A 93 -16.05 -1.58 -9.73
C CYS A 93 -17.09 -2.43 -8.98
N PHE A 94 -17.75 -3.34 -9.70
CA PHE A 94 -18.77 -4.23 -9.10
C PHE A 94 -18.16 -5.45 -8.40
N CYS A 95 -16.88 -5.73 -8.64
CA CYS A 95 -16.16 -6.80 -7.98
C CYS A 95 -15.94 -6.51 -6.49
N SER A 96 -15.93 -7.56 -5.68
CA SER A 96 -15.79 -7.46 -4.23
C SER A 96 -14.36 -7.11 -3.79
N ASN A 97 -14.19 -6.97 -2.47
CA ASN A 97 -12.89 -6.73 -1.83
C ASN A 97 -11.90 -7.92 -1.98
N LYS A 98 -12.37 -9.07 -2.46
CA LYS A 98 -11.53 -10.24 -2.74
C LYS A 98 -10.84 -10.17 -4.10
N CYS A 99 -11.22 -9.22 -4.96
CA CYS A 99 -10.63 -9.04 -6.29
C CYS A 99 -9.09 -8.92 -6.21
N LYS A 100 -8.40 -9.61 -7.11
CA LYS A 100 -6.92 -9.64 -7.19
C LYS A 100 -6.30 -8.29 -7.58
N SER A 101 -7.07 -7.44 -8.27
CA SER A 101 -6.67 -6.06 -8.61
C SER A 101 -6.88 -5.08 -7.44
N ARG A 102 -7.01 -5.56 -6.20
CA ARG A 102 -7.07 -4.76 -4.97
C ARG A 102 -5.96 -5.21 -4.02
N VAL A 103 -4.80 -4.55 -4.03
CA VAL A 103 -3.64 -4.88 -3.19
C VAL A 103 -3.26 -3.69 -2.31
N ALA A 104 -2.95 -2.54 -2.90
CA ALA A 104 -2.52 -1.35 -2.18
C ALA A 104 -3.61 -0.75 -1.30
N GLN A 105 -4.84 -0.74 -1.78
CA GLN A 105 -5.97 -0.29 -0.99
C GLN A 105 -6.27 -1.16 0.26
N LYS A 106 -5.63 -2.33 0.41
CA LYS A 106 -5.81 -3.17 1.62
C LYS A 106 -4.97 -2.69 2.81
N GLY A 107 -4.10 -1.71 2.60
CA GLY A 107 -3.27 -1.10 3.63
C GLY A 107 -2.01 -1.92 3.93
N VAL A 108 -1.30 -1.50 4.99
CA VAL A 108 -0.05 -2.11 5.43
C VAL A 108 -0.30 -3.52 5.97
N HIS A 109 0.51 -4.46 5.50
CA HIS A 109 0.46 -5.87 5.90
C HIS A 109 1.82 -6.41 6.38
N CYS A 110 2.88 -5.61 6.29
CA CYS A 110 4.20 -5.97 6.79
C CYS A 110 4.38 -5.58 8.26
N GLU A 111 5.18 -6.35 8.97
CA GLU A 111 5.54 -6.06 10.37
C GLU A 111 6.62 -4.98 10.40
N LEU A 112 6.18 -3.73 10.55
CA LEU A 112 7.06 -2.56 10.65
C LEU A 112 7.28 -2.17 12.10
N GLU A 113 8.44 -1.57 12.37
CA GLU A 113 8.77 -0.98 13.66
C GLU A 113 9.45 0.38 13.44
N VAL A 114 9.01 1.38 14.19
CA VAL A 114 9.71 2.66 14.29
C VAL A 114 10.76 2.51 15.39
N TYR A 115 12.04 2.72 15.07
CA TYR A 115 13.12 2.54 16.02
C TYR A 115 14.07 3.73 16.05
N ARG A 116 14.66 3.98 17.22
CA ARG A 116 15.66 5.03 17.40
C ARG A 116 17.03 4.55 16.93
N THR A 117 17.62 5.27 15.98
CA THR A 117 18.99 5.06 15.52
C THR A 117 19.97 5.96 16.26
N ARG A 118 21.22 5.52 16.41
CA ARG A 118 22.28 6.30 17.09
C ARG A 118 22.70 7.58 16.35
N LYS A 119 22.47 7.65 15.04
CA LYS A 119 23.03 8.71 14.17
C LYS A 119 21.99 9.50 13.39
N TYR A 120 20.88 8.88 13.01
CA TYR A 120 19.93 9.44 12.04
C TYR A 120 18.56 9.74 12.65
N GLY A 121 18.44 9.65 13.98
CA GLY A 121 17.17 9.85 14.67
C GLY A 121 16.23 8.64 14.54
N TRP A 122 14.92 8.89 14.37
CA TRP A 122 13.91 7.84 14.21
C TRP A 122 13.92 7.28 12.78
N ALA A 123 13.83 5.96 12.65
CA ALA A 123 13.79 5.25 11.37
C ALA A 123 12.76 4.12 11.40
N VAL A 124 12.46 3.54 10.24
CA VAL A 124 11.57 2.37 10.12
C VAL A 124 12.38 1.15 9.71
N ARG A 125 12.09 0.01 10.33
CA ARG A 125 12.61 -1.31 9.94
C ARG A 125 11.48 -2.32 9.87
N THR A 126 11.79 -3.48 9.30
CA THR A 126 10.90 -4.65 9.28
C THR A 126 11.49 -5.77 10.13
N ASN A 127 10.64 -6.48 10.87
CA ASN A 127 11.02 -7.68 11.61
C ASN A 127 10.85 -8.96 10.76
N SER A 128 10.34 -8.82 9.52
CA SER A 128 10.11 -9.93 8.60
C SER A 128 10.74 -9.68 7.22
N LEU A 129 11.07 -10.75 6.50
CA LEU A 129 11.58 -10.67 5.14
C LEU A 129 10.51 -10.09 4.20
N ILE A 130 10.84 -9.00 3.53
CA ILE A 130 9.99 -8.42 2.49
C ILE A 130 10.52 -8.88 1.13
N ARG A 131 9.77 -9.77 0.47
CA ARG A 131 10.16 -10.26 -0.86
C ARG A 131 9.98 -9.14 -1.89
N LYS A 132 10.81 -9.19 -2.94
CA LYS A 132 10.73 -8.26 -4.07
C LYS A 132 9.31 -8.24 -4.64
N GLY A 133 8.78 -7.05 -4.91
CA GLY A 133 7.43 -6.86 -5.44
C GLY A 133 6.31 -6.90 -4.40
N LYS A 134 6.60 -7.21 -3.13
CA LYS A 134 5.61 -7.10 -2.06
C LYS A 134 5.38 -5.64 -1.70
N LEU A 135 4.13 -5.25 -1.56
CA LEU A 135 3.76 -3.94 -1.05
C LEU A 135 4.01 -3.85 0.47
N GLN A 136 4.47 -2.68 0.92
CA GLN A 136 4.74 -2.35 2.31
C GLN A 136 3.71 -1.36 2.80
#